data_AF-A0A4R5BGH0-F1
#
_entry.id   AF-A0A4R5BGH0-F1
#
_cell.length_a   1.000
_cell.length_b   1.000
_cell.length_c   1.000
_cell.angle_alpha   90.00
_cell.angle_beta   90.00
_cell.angle_gamma   90.00
#
_symmetry.space_group_name_H-M   'P 1'
#
loop_
_entity.id
_entity.type
_entity.pdbx_description
1 polymer ?
#
loop_
_entity_poly.entity_id
_entity_poly.type
_entity_poly.pdbx_seq_one_letter_code
_entity_poly.pdbx_strand_id
1 'polypeptide(L)'
;MKEGAALTVALHLPVLNAVAAVLLGAGYGFVLTYSLGEVARLARPGELAGLTAAAYALIYVGMFMPPVLARLQHLAGLPYLFCGLARLATCALLSTFRALPGPSPAHRA
;
A
#
# COMPACT_ATOMS: atom_id res chain seq x y z
N MET A 1 -28.66 -6.72 -9.65
CA MET A 1 -27.22 -6.35 -9.78
C MET A 1 -26.25 -7.25 -9.01
N LYS A 2 -26.70 -8.22 -8.19
CA LYS A 2 -25.80 -9.11 -7.42
C LYS A 2 -25.30 -10.34 -8.19
N GLU A 3 -26.02 -10.75 -9.24
CA GLU A 3 -25.75 -12.01 -9.96
C GLU A 3 -24.61 -11.89 -10.98
N GLY A 4 -24.35 -10.70 -11.51
CA GLY A 4 -23.23 -10.46 -12.43
C GLY A 4 -21.85 -10.59 -11.76
N ALA A 5 -21.72 -10.17 -10.50
CA ALA A 5 -20.45 -10.20 -9.77
C ALA A 5 -19.94 -11.61 -9.50
N ALA A 6 -20.85 -12.53 -9.16
CA ALA A 6 -20.50 -13.94 -8.92
C ALA A 6 -20.02 -14.64 -10.19
N LEU A 7 -20.66 -14.35 -11.33
CA LEU A 7 -20.30 -14.94 -12.62
C LEU A 7 -18.95 -14.41 -13.14
N THR A 8 -18.64 -13.13 -12.91
CA THR A 8 -17.33 -12.55 -13.25
C THR A 8 -16.19 -13.10 -12.38
N VAL A 9 -16.42 -13.37 -11.09
CA VAL A 9 -15.44 -14.00 -10.18
C VAL A 9 -15.17 -15.47 -10.54
N ALA A 10 -16.19 -16.19 -11.00
CA ALA A 10 -16.04 -17.58 -11.41
C ALA A 10 -15.22 -17.74 -12.72
N LEU A 11 -15.26 -16.74 -13.61
CA LEU A 11 -14.60 -16.77 -14.92
C LEU A 11 -13.18 -16.14 -14.93
N HIS A 12 -12.73 -15.49 -13.85
CA HIS A 12 -11.39 -14.87 -13.74
C HIS A 12 -10.72 -15.23 -12.41
N LEU A 13 -10.01 -16.37 -12.39
CA LEU A 13 -8.99 -16.78 -11.42
C LEU A 13 -9.17 -16.24 -9.98
N PRO A 14 -10.18 -16.72 -9.22
CA PRO A 14 -10.52 -16.19 -7.89
C PRO A 14 -9.35 -16.28 -6.89
N VAL A 15 -8.48 -17.27 -7.06
CA VAL A 15 -7.26 -17.43 -6.26
C VAL A 15 -6.31 -16.25 -6.43
N LEU A 16 -6.15 -15.73 -7.65
CA LEU A 16 -5.24 -14.61 -7.91
C LEU A 16 -5.76 -13.31 -7.28
N ASN A 17 -7.08 -13.10 -7.28
CA ASN A 17 -7.71 -11.98 -6.58
C ASN A 17 -7.54 -12.10 -5.07
N ALA A 18 -7.68 -13.30 -4.51
CA ALA A 18 -7.45 -13.53 -3.08
C ALA A 18 -5.99 -13.23 -2.69
N VAL A 19 -5.02 -13.71 -3.48
CA VAL A 19 -3.59 -13.42 -3.26
C VAL A 19 -3.32 -11.92 -3.37
N ALA A 20 -3.87 -11.25 -4.39
CA ALA A 20 -3.73 -9.81 -4.54
C ALA A 20 -4.33 -9.04 -3.35
N ALA A 21 -5.51 -9.43 -2.87
CA ALA A 21 -6.15 -8.82 -1.71
C ALA A 21 -5.30 -8.99 -0.43
N VAL A 22 -4.73 -10.18 -0.21
CA VAL A 22 -3.82 -10.44 0.92
C VAL A 22 -2.55 -9.59 0.81
N LEU A 23 -1.93 -9.53 -0.37
CA LEU A 23 -0.71 -8.73 -0.58
C LEU A 23 -0.96 -7.24 -0.40
N LEU A 24 -2.06 -6.71 -0.94
CA LEU A 24 -2.44 -5.31 -0.75
C LEU A 24 -2.76 -5.02 0.72
N GLY A 25 -3.50 -5.91 1.40
CA GLY A 25 -3.81 -5.77 2.82
C GLY A 25 -2.56 -5.78 3.69
N ALA A 26 -1.66 -6.74 3.46
CA ALA A 26 -0.39 -6.84 4.18
C ALA A 26 0.50 -5.61 3.92
N GLY A 27 0.67 -5.20 2.66
CA GLY A 27 1.44 -4.02 2.31
C GLY A 27 0.91 -2.74 2.95
N TYR A 28 -0.40 -2.54 2.93
CA TYR A 28 -1.06 -1.42 3.60
C TYR A 28 -0.81 -1.44 5.12
N GLY A 29 -0.95 -2.60 5.76
CA GLY A 29 -0.67 -2.77 7.19
C GLY A 29 0.79 -2.46 7.57
N PHE A 30 1.76 -2.90 6.76
CA PHE A 30 3.17 -2.58 6.97
C PHE A 30 3.45 -1.08 6.87
N VAL A 31 2.94 -0.41 5.83
CA VAL A 31 3.11 1.04 5.65
C VAL A 31 2.48 1.82 6.81
N LEU A 32 1.27 1.44 7.22
CA LEU A 32 0.59 2.00 8.40
C LEU A 32 1.45 1.89 9.66
N THR A 33 1.88 0.67 9.98
CA THR A 33 2.63 0.39 11.21
C THR A 33 3.98 1.11 11.20
N TYR A 34 4.67 1.10 10.06
CA TYR A 34 5.93 1.81 9.87
C TYR A 34 5.75 3.34 10.02
N SER A 35 4.72 3.92 9.42
CA SER A 35 4.46 5.36 9.50
C SER A 35 4.23 5.84 10.94
N LEU A 36 3.52 5.04 11.75
CA LEU A 36 3.27 5.35 13.16
C LEU A 36 4.55 5.22 13.99
N GLY A 37 5.38 4.20 13.72
CA GLY A 37 6.69 4.06 14.36
C GLY A 37 7.63 5.22 14.02
N GLU A 38 7.61 5.69 12.77
CA GLU A 38 8.38 6.83 12.31
C GLU A 38 7.92 8.14 12.96
N VAL A 39 6.59 8.35 13.02
CA VAL A 39 5.97 9.47 13.74
C VAL A 39 6.37 9.46 15.21
N ALA A 40 6.34 8.30 15.86
CA ALA A 40 6.75 8.16 17.25
C ALA A 40 8.23 8.46 17.47
N ARG A 41 9.09 8.13 16.49
CA ARG A 41 10.52 8.45 16.54
C ARG A 41 10.79 9.94 16.37
N LEU A 42 9.98 10.64 15.58
CA LEU A 42 10.11 12.07 15.31
C LEU A 42 9.48 12.94 16.40
N ALA A 43 8.50 12.43 17.14
CA ALA A 43 7.75 13.18 18.13
C ALA A 43 8.61 13.57 19.35
N ARG A 44 8.57 14.85 19.71
CA ARG A 44 9.10 15.33 21.00
C ARG A 44 8.12 14.99 22.14
N PRO A 45 8.57 15.01 23.42
CA PRO A 45 7.69 14.70 24.55
C PRO A 45 6.44 15.60 24.53
N GLY A 46 5.26 15.02 24.35
CA GLY A 46 3.97 15.72 24.29
C GLY A 46 3.37 15.93 22.89
N GLU A 47 4.13 15.77 21.81
CA GLU A 47 3.65 16.02 20.43
C GLU A 47 3.15 14.78 19.69
N LEU A 48 3.27 13.60 20.32
CA LEU A 48 2.96 12.30 19.73
C LEU A 48 1.50 12.20 19.24
N ALA A 49 0.55 12.71 20.03
CA ALA A 49 -0.86 12.69 19.69
C ALA A 49 -1.17 13.52 18.45
N GLY A 50 -0.55 14.70 18.30
CA GLY A 50 -0.74 15.59 17.16
C GLY A 50 -0.17 15.02 15.86
N LEU A 51 1.05 14.50 15.91
CA LEU A 51 1.68 13.87 14.74
C LEU A 51 0.95 12.58 14.32
N THR A 52 0.44 11.81 15.27
CA THR A 52 -0.37 10.61 14.99
C THR A 52 -1.70 10.98 14.33
N ALA A 53 -2.36 12.04 14.81
CA ALA A 53 -3.58 12.56 14.20
C ALA A 53 -3.35 13.03 12.75
N ALA A 54 -2.23 13.71 12.49
CA ALA A 54 -1.84 14.10 11.13
C ALA A 54 -1.58 12.89 10.22
N ALA A 55 -0.92 11.84 10.74
CA ALA A 55 -0.73 10.60 10.00
C ALA A 55 -2.06 9.93 9.65
N TYR A 56 -2.99 9.81 10.61
CA TYR A 56 -4.33 9.27 10.36
C TYR A 56 -5.14 10.12 9.38
N ALA A 57 -5.05 11.45 9.46
CA ALA A 57 -5.71 12.34 8.50
C ALA A 57 -5.24 12.05 7.06
N LEU A 58 -3.94 11.84 6.85
CA LEU A 58 -3.40 11.48 5.54
C LEU A 58 -3.87 10.10 5.06
N ILE A 59 -3.96 9.12 5.97
CA ILE A 59 -4.52 7.79 5.69
C ILE A 59 -5.97 7.91 5.21
N TYR A 60 -6.77 8.74 5.89
CA TYR A 60 -8.16 8.98 5.48
C TYR A 60 -8.27 9.73 4.15
N VAL A 61 -7.32 10.60 3.79
CA VAL A 61 -7.26 11.18 2.44
C VAL A 61 -7.06 10.07 1.39
N GLY A 62 -6.27 9.04 1.70
CA GLY A 62 -6.09 7.86 0.85
C GLY A 62 -7.39 7.10 0.56
N MET A 63 -8.39 7.13 1.45
CA MET A 63 -9.71 6.51 1.23
C MET A 63 -10.50 7.15 0.08
N PHE A 64 -10.10 8.31 -0.42
CA PHE A 64 -10.69 8.92 -1.62
C PHE A 64 -10.09 8.40 -2.93
N MET A 65 -9.11 7.48 -2.90
CA MET A 65 -8.59 6.87 -4.12
C MET A 65 -9.61 6.07 -4.95
N PRO A 66 -10.55 5.29 -4.39
CA PRO A 66 -11.51 4.51 -5.17
C PRO A 66 -12.30 5.34 -6.21
N PRO A 67 -12.90 6.51 -5.88
CA PRO A 67 -13.56 7.33 -6.88
C PRO A 67 -12.59 7.97 -7.89
N VAL A 68 -11.33 8.25 -7.51
CA VAL A 68 -10.31 8.75 -8.45
C VAL A 68 -9.94 7.67 -9.47
N LEU A 69 -9.70 6.43 -9.02
CA LEU A 69 -9.51 5.27 -9.89
C LEU A 69 -10.75 5.06 -10.78
N ALA A 70 -11.95 5.21 -10.21
CA ALA A 70 -13.18 5.06 -10.95
C ALA A 70 -13.39 6.14 -12.02
N ARG A 71 -12.78 7.32 -11.87
CA ARG A 71 -12.71 8.32 -12.95
C ARG A 71 -11.66 7.95 -13.99
N LEU A 72 -10.48 7.49 -13.54
CA LEU A 72 -9.39 7.08 -14.43
C LEU A 72 -9.73 5.85 -15.29
N GLN A 73 -10.60 4.96 -14.81
CA GLN A 73 -11.02 3.78 -15.57
C GLN A 73 -11.72 4.15 -16.89
N HIS A 74 -12.28 5.36 -16.99
CA HIS A 74 -12.87 5.86 -18.22
C HIS A 74 -11.80 6.21 -19.28
N LEU A 75 -10.55 6.47 -18.87
CA LEU A 75 -9.44 6.80 -19.77
C LEU A 75 -8.62 5.56 -20.16
N ALA A 76 -8.47 4.59 -19.26
CA ALA A 76 -7.76 3.35 -19.51
C ALA A 76 -8.49 2.21 -18.80
N GLY A 77 -8.71 1.08 -19.49
CA GLY A 77 -9.41 -0.06 -18.91
C GLY A 77 -8.81 -0.50 -17.56
N LEU A 78 -9.68 -0.90 -16.63
CA LEU A 78 -9.34 -1.36 -15.27
C LEU A 78 -8.10 -2.26 -15.15
N PRO A 79 -7.85 -3.27 -16.02
CA PRO A 79 -6.63 -4.09 -15.94
C PRO A 79 -5.33 -3.29 -16.12
N TYR A 80 -5.33 -2.26 -16.98
CA TYR A 80 -4.13 -1.44 -17.21
C TYR A 80 -3.79 -0.57 -16.00
N LEU A 81 -4.81 -0.05 -15.30
CA LEU A 81 -4.64 0.70 -14.05
C LEU A 81 -4.03 -0.18 -12.96
N PHE A 82 -4.54 -1.40 -12.79
CA PHE A 82 -3.97 -2.35 -11.83
C PHE A 82 -2.55 -2.78 -12.19
N CYS A 83 -2.23 -3.00 -13.46
CA CYS A 83 -0.85 -3.26 -13.90
C CYS A 83 0.08 -2.05 -13.66
N GLY A 84 -0.42 -0.82 -13.82
CA GLY A 84 0.30 0.40 -13.47
C GLY A 84 0.64 0.46 -11.98
N LEU A 85 -0.37 0.26 -11.13
CA LEU A 85 -0.22 0.21 -9.67
C LEU A 85 0.73 -0.90 -9.22
N ALA A 86 0.61 -2.10 -9.80
CA ALA A 86 1.48 -3.22 -9.51
C ALA A 86 2.94 -2.90 -9.85
N ARG A 87 3.21 -2.31 -11.03
CA ARG A 87 4.56 -1.88 -11.41
C ARG A 87 5.13 -0.83 -10.47
N LEU A 88 4.33 0.17 -10.10
CA LEU A 88 4.74 1.20 -9.13
C LEU A 88 5.08 0.57 -7.78
N ALA A 89 4.24 -0.35 -7.28
CA ALA A 89 4.49 -1.07 -6.04
C ALA A 89 5.78 -1.92 -6.11
N THR A 90 6.00 -2.65 -7.21
CA THR A 90 7.23 -3.43 -7.40
C THR A 90 8.46 -2.54 -7.51
N CYS A 91 8.39 -1.41 -8.23
CA CYS A 91 9.47 -0.44 -8.31
C CYS A 91 9.82 0.13 -6.94
N ALA A 92 8.83 0.54 -6.14
CA ALA A 92 9.03 1.04 -4.79
C ALA A 92 9.65 -0.02 -3.86
N LEU A 93 9.22 -1.27 -4.01
CA LEU A 93 9.78 -2.40 -3.28
C LEU A 93 11.24 -2.64 -3.66
N LEU A 94 11.55 -2.69 -4.96
CA LEU A 94 12.91 -2.86 -5.48
C LEU A 94 13.84 -1.71 -5.06
N SER A 95 13.37 -0.46 -5.09
CA SER A 95 14.16 0.68 -4.61
C SER A 95 14.50 0.54 -3.13
N THR A 96 13.55 0.07 -2.32
CA THR A 96 13.78 -0.18 -0.89
C THR A 96 14.82 -1.27 -0.68
N PHE A 97 14.72 -2.40 -1.41
CA PHE A 97 15.70 -3.48 -1.32
C PHE A 97 17.10 -3.05 -1.76
N ARG A 98 17.22 -2.19 -2.78
CA ARG A 98 18.50 -1.63 -3.22
C ARG A 98 19.09 -0.62 -2.24
N ALA A 99 18.26 0.00 -1.42
CA ALA A 99 18.68 1.01 -0.45
C ALA A 99 19.18 0.41 0.88
N LEU A 100 19.05 -0.90 1.10
CA LEU A 100 19.57 -1.56 2.30
C LEU A 100 21.12 -1.51 2.29
N PRO A 101 21.76 -0.83 3.26
CA PRO A 101 23.22 -0.85 3.40
C PRO A 101 23.69 -2.28 3.69
N GLY A 102 24.77 -2.72 3.03
CA GLY A 102 25.35 -4.04 3.28
C GLY A 102 25.78 -4.25 4.74
N PRO A 103 25.85 -5.50 5.23
CA PRO A 103 26.21 -5.79 6.61
C PRO A 103 27.55 -5.13 6.97
N SER A 104 27.52 -4.24 7.98
CA SER A 104 28.71 -3.56 8.47
C SER A 104 29.66 -4.58 9.12
N PRO A 105 30.90 -4.77 8.61
CA PRO A 105 31.85 -5.68 9.22
C PRO A 105 32.58 -4.96 10.35
N ALA A 106 32.03 -4.92 11.57
CA ALA A 106 32.80 -4.49 12.74
C ALA A 106 32.11 -4.80 14.08
N HIS A 107 32.35 -6.00 14.62
CA HIS A 107 32.80 -6.14 16.02
C HIS A 107 33.38 -7.56 16.21
N ARG A 108 34.55 -7.81 15.63
CA ARG A 108 35.46 -8.88 16.06
C ARG A 108 36.75 -8.18 16.50
N ALA A 109 36.81 -7.85 17.78
CA ALA A 109 38.00 -7.45 18.50
C ALA A 109 37.91 -8.13 19.87
#